data_AF-A0A1V2P958-F1
#
_entry.id   AF-A0A1V2P958-F1
#
_cell.length_a   1.000
_cell.length_b   1.000
_cell.length_c   1.000
_cell.angle_alpha   90.00
_cell.angle_beta   90.00
_cell.angle_gamma   90.00
#
_symmetry.space_group_name_H-M   'P 1'
#
loop_
_entity.id
_entity.type
_entity.pdbx_description
1 polymer ?
#
loop_
_entity_poly.entity_id
_entity_poly.type
_entity_poly.pdbx_seq_one_letter_code
_entity_poly.pdbx_strand_id
1 'polypeptide(L)'
;MMIWSDEITTRAAEIHARTERTLRAAGVPGELEWTGASSVPGTLTKGDVDLHLRVPAELFGATVEQLKGLLPVAVPSAWAPTLAVFDVPDQELPTGLAVTPAGSEHDRRFTLAWQRIAAEPELHRRYNELKREPGHEDRKSGFFSELTGT
;
A
#
# COMPACT_ATOMS: atom_id res chain seq x y z
N MET A 1 -13.77 9.18 8.44
CA MET A 1 -13.10 10.14 9.34
C MET A 1 -11.62 10.12 8.99
N MET A 2 -10.95 11.27 8.97
CA MET A 2 -9.51 11.36 8.71
C MET A 2 -8.77 11.45 10.05
N ILE A 3 -7.63 10.77 10.18
CA ILE A 3 -6.76 10.82 11.35
C ILE A 3 -5.31 11.05 10.90
N TRP A 4 -4.44 11.41 11.84
CA TRP A 4 -3.00 11.49 11.56
C TRP A 4 -2.35 10.11 11.63
N SER A 5 -1.40 9.85 10.72
CA SER A 5 -0.60 8.62 10.67
C SER A 5 0.06 8.29 12.02
N ASP A 6 0.51 9.32 12.74
CA ASP A 6 1.16 9.21 14.05
C ASP A 6 0.25 8.55 15.10
N GLU A 7 -1.07 8.70 14.97
CA GLU A 7 -2.03 8.10 15.91
C GLU A 7 -2.05 6.57 15.81
N ILE A 8 -1.78 6.00 14.63
CA ILE A 8 -1.84 4.55 14.39
C ILE A 8 -0.48 3.89 14.20
N THR A 9 0.61 4.64 14.27
CA THR A 9 1.95 4.16 13.87
C THR A 9 2.38 2.88 14.60
N THR A 10 2.19 2.80 15.92
CA THR A 10 2.53 1.58 16.69
C THR A 10 1.74 0.36 16.22
N ARG A 11 0.42 0.50 16.05
CA ARG A 11 -0.46 -0.59 15.61
C ARG A 11 -0.15 -1.00 14.18
N ALA A 12 0.11 -0.04 13.30
CA ALA A 12 0.47 -0.31 11.92
C ALA A 12 1.82 -1.05 11.82
N ALA A 13 2.81 -0.71 12.64
CA ALA A 13 4.09 -1.43 12.71
C ALA A 13 3.90 -2.88 13.20
N GLU A 14 3.03 -3.10 14.19
CA GLU A 14 2.69 -4.45 14.68
C GLU A 14 1.94 -5.29 13.62
N ILE A 15 1.02 -4.66 12.88
CA ILE A 15 0.30 -5.29 11.76
C ILE A 15 1.29 -5.68 10.65
N HIS A 16 2.20 -4.79 10.27
CA HIS A 16 3.24 -5.08 9.27
C HIS A 16 4.09 -6.28 9.71
N ALA A 17 4.65 -6.26 10.93
CA ALA A 17 5.50 -7.33 11.45
C ALA A 17 4.77 -8.67 11.64
N ARG A 18 3.46 -8.64 11.94
CA ARG A 18 2.63 -9.85 12.01
C ARG A 18 2.37 -10.42 10.63
N THR A 19 1.97 -9.57 9.69
CA THR A 19 1.72 -9.97 8.30
C THR A 19 2.96 -10.54 7.65
N GLU A 20 4.12 -9.90 7.83
CA GLU A 20 5.41 -10.39 7.32
C GLU A 20 5.72 -11.80 7.83
N ARG A 21 5.56 -12.03 9.14
CA ARG A 21 5.77 -13.36 9.73
C ARG A 21 4.81 -14.40 9.17
N THR A 22 3.53 -14.07 9.02
CA THR A 22 2.51 -14.98 8.46
C THR A 22 2.84 -15.36 7.02
N LEU A 23 3.16 -14.36 6.17
CA LEU A 23 3.52 -14.59 4.77
C LEU A 23 4.79 -15.45 4.67
N ARG A 24 5.82 -15.14 5.45
CA ARG A 24 7.06 -15.92 5.50
C ARG A 24 6.82 -17.36 5.96
N ALA A 25 6.00 -17.56 7.00
CA ALA A 25 5.66 -18.90 7.49
C ALA A 25 4.88 -19.73 6.46
N ALA A 26 4.05 -19.07 5.64
CA ALA A 26 3.34 -19.68 4.53
C ALA A 26 4.22 -19.92 3.29
N GLY A 27 5.50 -19.53 3.31
CA GLY A 27 6.42 -19.67 2.18
C GLY A 27 6.15 -18.69 1.04
N VAL A 28 5.46 -17.59 1.29
CA VAL A 28 5.23 -16.54 0.28
C VAL A 28 6.55 -15.80 0.06
N PRO A 29 7.06 -15.73 -1.18
CA PRO A 29 8.30 -15.02 -1.49
C PRO A 29 8.08 -13.50 -1.54
N GLY A 30 9.15 -12.72 -1.36
CA GLY A 30 9.16 -11.28 -1.58
C GLY A 30 9.52 -10.45 -0.37
N GLU A 31 9.53 -9.13 -0.58
CA GLU A 31 9.77 -8.11 0.43
C GLU A 31 8.45 -7.40 0.75
N LEU A 32 8.08 -7.34 2.03
CA LEU A 32 6.87 -6.66 2.47
C LEU A 32 7.20 -5.24 2.95
N GLU A 33 6.65 -4.24 2.28
CA GLU A 33 6.79 -2.83 2.66
C GLU A 33 5.48 -2.32 3.28
N TRP A 34 5.62 -1.43 4.27
CA TRP A 34 4.50 -0.60 4.73
C TRP A 34 4.48 0.67 3.89
N THR A 35 3.39 0.86 3.16
CA THR A 35 3.20 1.98 2.23
C THR A 35 1.94 2.77 2.62
N GLY A 36 1.46 3.63 1.73
CA GLY A 36 0.24 4.37 1.97
C GLY A 36 0.47 5.59 2.85
N ALA A 37 -0.61 6.31 3.11
CA ALA A 37 -0.57 7.51 3.94
C ALA A 37 -0.11 7.22 5.36
N SER A 38 -0.46 6.04 5.91
CA SER A 38 -0.08 5.68 7.26
C SER A 38 1.42 5.46 7.43
N SER A 39 2.16 5.13 6.37
CA SER A 39 3.61 4.92 6.41
C SER A 39 4.45 6.20 6.53
N VAL A 40 3.85 7.38 6.32
CA VAL A 40 4.57 8.66 6.31
C VAL A 40 4.13 9.50 7.52
N PRO A 41 5.02 9.79 8.49
CA PRO A 41 4.70 10.60 9.66
C PRO A 41 4.10 11.97 9.31
N GLY A 42 3.12 12.43 10.09
CA GLY A 42 2.40 13.68 9.85
C GLY A 42 1.42 13.67 8.67
N THR A 43 1.09 12.50 8.11
CA THR A 43 0.21 12.39 6.94
C THR A 43 -1.23 12.04 7.34
N LEU A 44 -2.21 12.66 6.68
CA LEU A 44 -3.63 12.36 6.87
C LEU A 44 -4.02 11.04 6.18
N THR A 45 -4.52 10.09 6.97
CA THR A 45 -4.96 8.76 6.53
C THR A 45 -6.44 8.50 6.89
N LYS A 46 -7.06 7.52 6.23
CA LYS A 46 -8.39 7.00 6.63
C LYS A 46 -8.31 6.11 7.86
N GLY A 47 -7.10 5.82 8.35
CA GLY A 47 -6.85 4.93 9.49
C GLY A 47 -6.61 3.48 9.08
N ASP A 48 -6.32 3.26 7.79
CA ASP A 48 -5.96 2.01 7.17
C ASP A 48 -4.44 1.82 7.04
N VAL A 49 -4.04 0.55 6.93
CA VAL A 49 -2.66 0.12 6.71
C VAL A 49 -2.55 -0.46 5.31
N ASP A 50 -1.77 0.18 4.45
CA ASP A 50 -1.48 -0.32 3.11
C ASP A 50 -0.15 -1.07 3.13
N LEU A 51 -0.19 -2.37 2.85
CA LEU A 51 1.00 -3.21 2.72
C LEU A 51 1.28 -3.48 1.23
N HIS A 52 2.55 -3.57 0.88
CA HIS A 52 2.99 -3.82 -0.48
C HIS A 52 4.01 -4.95 -0.52
N LEU A 53 3.63 -6.07 -1.11
CA LEU A 53 4.49 -7.23 -1.32
C LEU A 53 5.15 -7.14 -2.69
N ARG A 54 6.47 -7.01 -2.70
CA ARG A 54 7.32 -6.93 -3.88
C ARG A 54 7.93 -8.29 -4.15
N VAL A 55 7.61 -8.91 -5.28
CA VAL A 55 8.02 -10.29 -5.60
C VAL A 55 8.87 -10.35 -6.87
N PRO A 56 9.77 -11.33 -7.03
CA PRO A 56 10.42 -11.57 -8.31
C PRO A 56 9.40 -11.73 -9.43
N ALA A 57 9.67 -11.16 -10.61
CA ALA A 57 8.67 -11.07 -11.68
C ALA A 57 8.22 -12.45 -12.18
N GLU A 58 9.15 -13.39 -12.24
CA GLU A 58 8.92 -14.79 -12.58
C GLU A 58 8.06 -15.55 -11.55
N LEU A 59 7.98 -15.06 -10.31
CA LEU A 59 7.18 -15.65 -9.24
C LEU A 59 5.82 -14.99 -9.05
N PHE A 60 5.53 -13.89 -9.75
CA PHE A 60 4.31 -13.10 -9.52
C PHE A 60 3.03 -13.94 -9.67
N GLY A 61 2.85 -14.64 -10.79
CA GLY A 61 1.66 -15.45 -11.02
C GLY A 61 1.48 -16.56 -9.98
N ALA A 62 2.55 -17.28 -9.66
CA ALA A 62 2.52 -18.35 -8.64
C ALA A 62 2.21 -17.79 -7.25
N THR A 63 2.77 -16.63 -6.90
CA THR A 63 2.53 -15.95 -5.62
C THR A 63 1.08 -15.48 -5.51
N VAL A 64 0.51 -14.92 -6.58
CA VAL A 64 -0.90 -14.52 -6.62
C VAL A 64 -1.84 -15.70 -6.39
N GLU A 65 -1.58 -16.85 -7.03
CA GLU A 65 -2.40 -18.06 -6.82
C GLU A 65 -2.26 -18.61 -5.40
N GLN A 66 -1.06 -18.59 -4.83
CA GLN A 66 -0.84 -18.94 -3.43
C GLN A 66 -1.63 -18.01 -2.48
N LEU A 67 -1.58 -16.70 -2.72
CA LEU A 67 -2.26 -15.71 -1.89
C LEU A 67 -3.79 -15.79 -2.01
N LYS A 68 -4.35 -16.14 -3.17
CA LYS A 68 -5.80 -16.41 -3.31
C LYS A 68 -6.27 -17.55 -2.39
N GLY A 69 -5.40 -18.50 -2.06
CA GLY A 69 -5.69 -19.57 -1.11
C GLY A 69 -5.57 -19.16 0.36
N LEU A 70 -4.92 -18.02 0.65
CA LEU A 70 -4.61 -17.55 2.00
C LEU A 70 -5.43 -16.32 2.42
N LEU A 71 -5.74 -15.44 1.47
CA LEU A 71 -6.31 -14.13 1.71
C LEU A 71 -7.51 -13.85 0.80
N PRO A 72 -8.52 -13.12 1.28
CA PRO A 72 -9.61 -12.65 0.44
C PRO A 72 -9.12 -11.72 -0.67
N VAL A 73 -9.64 -11.91 -1.88
CA VAL A 73 -9.39 -10.99 -3.00
C VAL A 73 -10.09 -9.66 -2.75
N ALA A 74 -9.36 -8.56 -2.90
CA ALA A 74 -9.87 -7.21 -2.78
C ALA A 74 -9.83 -6.49 -4.13
N VAL A 75 -10.82 -5.63 -4.36
CA VAL A 75 -10.95 -4.74 -5.53
C VAL A 75 -10.54 -5.42 -6.86
N PRO A 76 -11.22 -6.49 -7.31
CA PRO A 76 -10.83 -7.23 -8.53
C PRO A 76 -10.74 -6.34 -9.77
N SER A 77 -11.50 -5.25 -9.83
CA SER A 77 -11.47 -4.27 -10.91
C SER A 77 -10.15 -3.49 -11.03
N ALA A 78 -9.33 -3.45 -9.97
CA ALA A 78 -8.02 -2.81 -9.98
C ALA A 78 -6.89 -3.78 -10.40
N TRP A 79 -7.17 -5.07 -10.54
CA TRP A 79 -6.16 -6.05 -10.90
C TRP A 79 -5.64 -5.80 -12.33
N ALA A 80 -4.34 -5.99 -12.51
CA ALA A 80 -3.65 -5.78 -13.77
C ALA A 80 -2.59 -6.88 -13.96
N PRO A 81 -1.97 -6.99 -15.16
CA PRO A 81 -0.91 -7.98 -15.40
C PRO A 81 0.26 -7.93 -14.41
N THR A 82 0.43 -6.81 -13.68
CA THR A 82 1.49 -6.60 -12.70
C THR A 82 0.96 -6.09 -11.35
N LEU A 83 -0.34 -6.26 -11.07
CA LEU A 83 -0.97 -5.86 -9.80
C LEU A 83 -2.06 -6.84 -9.39
N ALA A 84 -1.98 -7.34 -8.16
CA ALA A 84 -3.07 -8.00 -7.46
C ALA A 84 -3.28 -7.35 -6.08
N VAL A 85 -4.50 -7.35 -5.58
CA VAL A 85 -4.85 -6.73 -4.30
C VAL A 85 -5.69 -7.71 -3.46
N PHE A 86 -5.35 -7.79 -2.17
CA PHE A 86 -5.99 -8.66 -1.19
C PHE A 86 -6.32 -7.87 0.09
N ASP A 87 -7.30 -8.36 0.85
CA ASP A 87 -7.53 -7.91 2.22
C ASP A 87 -6.70 -8.77 3.19
N VAL A 88 -6.20 -8.16 4.27
CA VAL A 88 -5.59 -8.88 5.38
C VAL A 88 -6.60 -8.88 6.53
N PRO A 89 -7.36 -9.98 6.73
CA PRO A 89 -8.41 -10.04 7.73
C PRO A 89 -7.83 -10.09 9.15
N ASP A 90 -8.73 -9.98 10.13
CA ASP A 90 -8.44 -10.15 11.57
C ASP A 90 -7.36 -9.20 12.11
N GLN A 91 -7.23 -8.02 11.49
CA GLN A 91 -6.38 -6.93 11.98
C GLN A 91 -7.19 -5.92 12.77
N GLU A 92 -6.52 -5.21 13.68
CA GLU A 92 -7.13 -4.14 14.48
C GLU A 92 -7.47 -2.89 13.66
N LEU A 93 -6.82 -2.73 12.51
CA LEU A 93 -7.07 -1.66 11.53
C LEU A 93 -7.34 -2.29 10.17
N PRO A 94 -8.22 -1.70 9.34
CA PRO A 94 -8.39 -2.13 7.95
C PRO A 94 -7.03 -2.19 7.26
N THR A 95 -6.71 -3.35 6.66
CA THR A 95 -5.39 -3.62 6.11
C THR A 95 -5.51 -4.22 4.73
N GLY A 96 -4.91 -3.56 3.74
CA GLY A 96 -4.82 -4.03 2.36
C GLY A 96 -3.43 -4.55 2.03
N LEU A 97 -3.34 -5.48 1.09
CA LEU A 97 -2.08 -6.00 0.55
C LEU A 97 -2.09 -5.87 -0.97
N ALA A 98 -1.30 -4.94 -1.49
CA ALA A 98 -0.95 -4.90 -2.91
C ALA A 98 0.23 -5.82 -3.20
N VAL A 99 0.20 -6.53 -4.32
CA VAL A 99 1.27 -7.43 -4.76
C VAL A 99 1.69 -7.03 -6.15
N THR A 100 2.99 -6.83 -6.37
CA THR A 100 3.54 -6.45 -7.67
C THR A 100 4.87 -7.15 -7.95
N PRO A 101 5.19 -7.45 -9.22
CA PRO A 101 6.56 -7.74 -9.62
C PRO A 101 7.50 -6.58 -9.26
N ALA A 102 8.61 -6.87 -8.60
CA ALA A 102 9.65 -5.88 -8.30
C ALA A 102 10.15 -5.23 -9.60
N GLY A 103 10.27 -3.91 -9.59
CA GLY A 103 10.68 -3.08 -10.72
C GLY A 103 9.58 -2.78 -11.75
N SER A 104 8.37 -3.33 -11.61
CA SER A 104 7.25 -3.04 -12.50
C SER A 104 6.73 -1.60 -12.39
N GLU A 105 5.88 -1.19 -13.32
CA GLU A 105 5.21 0.12 -13.29
C GLU A 105 4.39 0.29 -12.01
N HIS A 106 3.62 -0.71 -11.60
CA HIS A 106 2.85 -0.67 -10.36
C HIS A 106 3.76 -0.64 -9.13
N ASP A 107 4.83 -1.44 -9.09
CA ASP A 107 5.82 -1.39 -7.99
C ASP A 107 6.35 0.03 -7.77
N ARG A 108 6.74 0.71 -8.86
CA ARG A 108 7.21 2.10 -8.81
C ARG A 108 6.13 3.06 -8.36
N ARG A 109 4.87 2.89 -8.80
CA ARG A 109 3.77 3.75 -8.34
C ARG A 109 3.53 3.65 -6.84
N PHE A 110 3.60 2.43 -6.29
CA PHE A 110 3.40 2.19 -4.85
C PHE A 110 4.60 2.62 -3.99
N THR A 111 5.80 2.69 -4.53
CA THR A 111 7.01 3.06 -3.76
C THR A 111 7.42 4.52 -3.95
N LEU A 112 7.56 4.98 -5.20
CA LEU A 112 8.10 6.30 -5.53
C LEU A 112 7.23 7.45 -5.01
N ALA A 113 5.91 7.33 -5.12
CA ALA A 113 5.00 8.40 -4.68
C ALA A 113 5.18 8.70 -3.18
N TRP A 114 5.20 7.66 -2.33
CA TRP A 114 5.35 7.82 -0.89
C TRP A 114 6.76 8.23 -0.48
N GLN A 115 7.80 7.73 -1.17
CA GLN A 115 9.17 8.20 -0.97
C GLN A 115 9.28 9.71 -1.23
N ARG A 116 8.66 10.20 -2.31
CA ARG A 116 8.65 11.64 -2.63
C ARG A 116 7.85 12.45 -1.62
N ILE A 117 6.66 11.98 -1.22
CA ILE A 117 5.85 12.63 -0.19
C ILE A 117 6.61 12.72 1.13
N ALA A 118 7.34 11.67 1.52
CA ALA A 118 8.14 11.67 2.75
C ALA A 118 9.36 12.60 2.67
N ALA A 119 9.99 12.73 1.49
CA ALA A 119 11.22 13.49 1.31
C ALA A 119 10.98 14.98 1.00
N GLU A 120 9.85 15.34 0.38
CA GLU A 120 9.57 16.69 -0.13
C GLU A 120 8.44 17.35 0.68
N PRO A 121 8.74 18.32 1.58
CA PRO A 121 7.72 18.94 2.45
C PRO A 121 6.56 19.59 1.71
N GLU A 122 6.81 20.12 0.51
CA GLU A 122 5.76 20.69 -0.34
C GLU A 122 4.76 19.65 -0.82
N LEU A 123 5.24 18.46 -1.23
CA LEU A 123 4.37 17.36 -1.65
C LEU A 123 3.59 16.80 -0.47
N HIS A 124 4.23 16.70 0.70
CA HIS A 124 3.55 16.31 1.93
C HIS A 124 2.40 17.26 2.28
N ARG A 125 2.64 18.58 2.22
CA ARG A 125 1.60 19.58 2.46
C ARG A 125 0.47 19.47 1.43
N ARG A 126 0.80 19.43 0.13
CA ARG A 126 -0.18 19.28 -0.97
C ARG A 126 -1.05 18.04 -0.80
N TYR A 127 -0.46 16.91 -0.41
CA TYR A 127 -1.21 15.69 -0.13
C TYR A 127 -2.21 15.87 1.02
N ASN A 128 -1.76 16.45 2.15
CA ASN A 128 -2.62 16.68 3.30
C ASN A 128 -3.75 17.69 3.01
N GLU A 129 -3.49 18.72 2.20
CA GLU A 129 -4.51 19.65 1.71
C GLU A 129 -5.55 18.93 0.84
N LEU A 130 -5.09 18.15 -0.15
CA LEU A 130 -5.95 17.34 -1.01
C LEU A 130 -6.87 16.43 -0.19
N LYS A 131 -6.34 15.77 0.84
CA LYS A 131 -7.12 14.85 1.69
C LYS A 131 -8.20 15.52 2.53
N ARG A 132 -8.12 16.83 2.76
CA ARG A 132 -9.16 17.61 3.47
C ARG A 132 -10.32 18.00 2.56
N GLU A 133 -10.14 17.91 1.24
CA GLU A 133 -11.18 18.29 0.29
C GLU A 133 -12.26 17.19 0.13
N PRO A 134 -13.54 17.56 0.04
CA PRO A 134 -14.60 16.63 -0.35
C PRO A 134 -14.37 16.08 -1.76
N GLY A 135 -14.60 14.78 -1.98
CA GLY A 135 -14.49 14.17 -3.32
C GLY A 135 -13.07 14.03 -3.85
N HIS A 136 -12.06 14.02 -2.98
CA HIS A 136 -10.64 14.01 -3.38
C HIS A 136 -10.14 12.75 -4.10
N GLU A 137 -10.92 11.67 -4.19
CA GLU A 137 -10.46 10.39 -4.75
C GLU A 137 -10.04 10.50 -6.22
N ASP A 138 -10.81 11.22 -7.06
CA ASP A 138 -10.47 11.40 -8.48
C ASP A 138 -9.21 12.27 -8.66
N ARG A 139 -9.07 13.31 -7.85
CA ARG A 139 -7.90 14.19 -7.85
C ARG A 139 -6.65 13.52 -7.29
N LYS A 140 -6.82 12.56 -6.38
CA LYS A 140 -5.73 11.74 -5.84
C LYS A 140 -5.08 10.93 -6.94
N SER A 141 -5.85 10.32 -7.84
CA SER A 141 -5.29 9.60 -8.99
C SER A 141 -4.35 10.49 -9.81
N GLY A 142 -4.81 11.68 -10.21
CA GLY A 142 -4.00 12.65 -10.96
C GLY A 142 -2.74 13.14 -10.22
N PHE A 143 -2.84 13.34 -8.89
CA PHE A 143 -1.68 13.69 -8.07
C PHE A 143 -0.61 12.59 -8.08
N PHE A 144 -1.00 11.32 -7.95
CA PHE A 144 -0.05 10.20 -7.97
C PHE A 144 0.57 9.99 -9.35
N SER A 145 -0.19 10.23 -10.42
CA SER A 145 0.32 10.28 -11.79
C SER A 145 1.42 11.33 -11.98
N GLU A 146 1.21 12.56 -11.50
CA GLU A 146 2.23 13.64 -11.51
C GLU A 146 3.51 13.21 -10.79
N LEU A 147 3.39 12.54 -9.65
CA LEU A 147 4.54 12.13 -8.84
C LEU A 147 5.37 11.00 -9.47
N THR A 148 4.70 10.12 -10.20
CA THR A 148 5.28 8.86 -10.70
C THR A 148 5.63 8.91 -12.19
N GLY A 149 5.23 9.98 -12.88
CA GLY A 149 5.52 10.19 -14.30
C GLY A 149 4.72 9.26 -15.22
N THR A 150 3.51 8.87 -14.80
CA THR A 150 2.62 7.94 -15.51
C THR A 150 1.23 8.52 -15.68
#